data_AF-A0A947DTG6-F1
#
_entry.id   AF-A0A947DTG6-F1
#
_cell.length_a   1.000
_cell.length_b   1.000
_cell.length_c   1.000
_cell.angle_alpha   90.00
_cell.angle_beta   90.00
_cell.angle_gamma   90.00
#
_symmetry.space_group_name_H-M   'P 1'
#
loop_
_entity.id
_entity.type
_entity.pdbx_description
1 polymer ?
#
loop_
_entity_poly.entity_id
_entity_poly.type
_entity_poly.pdbx_seq_one_letter_code
_entity_poly.pdbx_strand_id
1 'polypeptide(L)' 'MDPANFFIQLLNGVQYGLLLFMLAAGLTLIFGIMGVVNLAHGSFYMLGAYLAWSLSSLLGSLSLAIIVGALLAVAFGF' A
#
# COMPACT_ATOMS: atom_id res chain seq x y z
N MET A 1 6.40 6.83 46.28
CA MET A 1 6.27 5.87 45.17
C MET A 1 7.26 4.77 45.43
N ASP A 2 6.80 3.53 45.53
CA ASP A 2 7.70 2.42 45.84
C ASP A 2 8.71 2.24 44.70
N PRO A 3 10.01 2.03 44.99
CA PRO A 3 11.04 1.86 43.95
C PRO A 3 10.70 0.76 42.95
N ALA A 4 10.02 -0.30 43.41
CA ALA A 4 9.51 -1.37 42.57
C ALA A 4 8.48 -0.89 41.55
N ASN A 5 7.56 0.00 41.94
CA ASN A 5 6.51 0.51 41.06
C ASN A 5 7.08 1.47 40.00
N PHE A 6 8.12 2.23 40.34
CA PHE A 6 8.86 3.06 39.38
C PHE A 6 9.55 2.19 38.31
N PHE A 7 10.20 1.10 38.73
CA PHE A 7 10.85 0.17 37.80
C PHE A 7 9.84 -0.53 36.87
N ILE A 8 8.67 -0.91 37.40
CA ILE A 8 7.58 -1.48 36.60
C ILE A 8 7.07 -0.48 35.56
N GLN A 9 6.92 0.81 35.89
CA GLN A 9 6.48 1.82 34.93
C GLN A 9 7.50 2.05 33.81
N LEU A 10 8.80 2.03 34.12
CA LEU A 10 9.85 2.09 33.10
C LEU A 10 9.78 0.89 32.14
N LEU A 11 9.63 -0.33 32.67
CA LEU A 11 9.48 -1.53 31.83
C LEU A 11 8.22 -1.48 30.96
N ASN A 12 7.10 -0.97 31.49
CA ASN A 12 5.88 -0.79 30.70
C ASN A 12 6.07 0.27 29.60
N GLY A 13 6.76 1.37 29.87
CA GLY A 13 7.09 2.39 28.86
C GLY A 13 7.95 1.82 27.73
N VAL A 14 8.95 0.99 28.07
CA VAL A 14 9.78 0.27 27.09
C VAL A 14 8.95 -0.71 26.26
N GLN A 15 8.08 -1.51 26.90
CA GLN A 15 7.21 -2.45 26.20
C GLN A 15 6.29 -1.73 25.20
N TYR A 16 5.65 -0.64 25.62
CA TYR A 16 4.78 0.14 24.77
C TYR A 16 5.55 0.82 23.63
N GLY A 17 6.74 1.35 23.92
CA GLY A 17 7.65 1.90 22.92
C GLY A 17 8.08 0.87 21.88
N LEU A 18 8.36 -0.38 22.28
CA LEU A 18 8.69 -1.47 21.36
C LEU A 18 7.50 -1.88 20.49
N LEU A 19 6.28 -1.92 21.05
CA LEU A 19 5.05 -2.16 20.27
C LEU A 19 4.86 -1.09 19.19
N LEU A 20 4.95 0.19 19.57
CA LEU A 20 4.83 1.30 18.63
C LEU A 20 5.97 1.30 17.60
N PHE A 21 7.19 0.96 18.02
CA PHE A 21 8.34 0.82 17.13
C PHE A 21 8.12 -0.29 16.10
N MET A 22 7.66 -1.48 16.50
CA MET A 22 7.37 -2.56 15.55
C MET A 22 6.28 -2.17 14.55
N LEU A 23 5.25 -1.45 15.01
CA LEU A 23 4.15 -0.99 14.17
C LEU A 23 4.64 0.05 13.13
N ALA A 24 5.48 0.99 13.54
CA ALA A 24 6.10 1.96 12.64
C ALA A 24 7.16 1.34 11.72
N ALA A 25 7.97 0.41 12.24
CA ALA A 25 8.99 -0.32 11.49
C ALA A 25 8.38 -1.18 10.38
N GLY A 26 7.19 -1.74 10.59
CA GLY A 26 6.46 -2.45 9.54
C GLY A 26 6.15 -1.55 8.34
N LEU A 27 5.75 -0.29 8.58
CA LEU A 27 5.44 0.68 7.54
C LEU A 27 6.70 1.16 6.80
N THR A 28 7.78 1.44 7.52
CA THR A 28 9.08 1.81 6.92
C THR A 28 9.77 0.63 6.24
N LEU A 29 9.54 -0.62 6.65
CA LEU A 29 10.05 -1.79 5.96
C LEU A 29 9.33 -2.01 4.61
N ILE A 30 8.00 -1.84 4.59
CA ILE A 30 7.19 -1.91 3.37
C ILE A 30 7.63 -0.83 2.36
N PHE A 31 7.89 0.39 2.83
CA PHE A 31 8.22 1.52 1.94
C PHE A 31 9.72 1.76 1.73
N GLY A 32 10.60 1.25 2.59
CA GLY A 32 12.00 1.66 2.66
C GLY A 32 13.00 0.72 2.00
N ILE A 33 12.78 -0.60 1.97
CA ILE A 33 13.75 -1.56 1.39
C ILE A 33 13.37 -2.00 -0.03
N MET A 34 12.08 -2.06 -0.36
CA MET A 34 11.65 -2.56 -1.68
C MET A 34 11.76 -1.54 -2.82
N GLY A 35 12.13 -0.28 -2.55
CA GLY A 35 12.29 0.76 -3.59
C GLY A 35 11.02 1.08 -4.39
N VAL A 36 9.90 0.42 -4.09
CA VAL A 36 8.60 0.59 -4.72
C VAL A 36 7.58 0.69 -3.60
N VAL A 37 6.93 1.85 -3.53
CA VAL A 37 5.70 2.01 -2.77
C VAL A 37 4.67 1.04 -3.36
N ASN A 38 4.27 0.05 -2.56
CA ASN A 38 2.97 -0.61 -2.60
C ASN A 38 2.77 -1.78 -3.59
N LEU A 39 2.59 -3.00 -3.06
CA LEU A 39 2.02 -4.15 -3.79
C LEU A 39 0.65 -3.86 -4.41
N ALA A 40 -0.10 -2.87 -3.93
CA ALA A 40 -1.33 -2.43 -4.60
C ALA A 40 -1.06 -1.74 -5.94
N HIS A 41 0.10 -1.12 -6.15
CA HIS A 41 0.42 -0.51 -7.44
C HIS A 41 0.59 -1.58 -8.53
N GLY A 42 1.17 -2.74 -8.19
CA GLY A 42 1.30 -3.87 -9.11
C GLY A 42 -0.05 -4.45 -9.55
N SER A 43 -1.01 -4.57 -8.62
CA SER A 43 -2.36 -5.03 -8.95
C SER A 43 -3.14 -4.01 -9.78
N PHE A 44 -3.03 -2.70 -9.47
CA PHE A 44 -3.67 -1.66 -10.29
C PHE A 44 -3.06 -1.57 -11.69
N TYR A 45 -1.74 -1.74 -11.81
CA TYR A 45 -1.05 -1.81 -13.10
C TYR A 45 -1.53 -2.99 -13.95
N MET A 46 -1.62 -4.19 -13.35
CA MET A 46 -2.14 -5.38 -14.01
C MET A 46 -3.61 -5.21 -14.44
N LEU A 47 -4.44 -4.63 -13.58
CA LEU A 47 -5.86 -4.40 -13.87
C LEU A 47 -6.05 -3.40 -15.02
N GLY A 48 -5.27 -2.31 -15.02
CA GLY A 48 -5.22 -1.36 -16.14
C GLY A 48 -4.76 -2.00 -17.45
N ALA A 49 -3.73 -2.85 -17.42
CA ALA A 49 -3.24 -3.58 -18.59
C ALA A 49 -4.28 -4.56 -19.15
N TYR A 50 -4.97 -5.32 -18.29
CA TYR A 50 -6.04 -6.24 -18.70
C TYR A 50 -7.26 -5.50 -19.26
N LEU A 51 -7.64 -4.36 -18.67
CA LEU A 51 -8.71 -3.51 -19.18
C LEU A 51 -8.38 -2.97 -20.58
N ALA A 52 -7.16 -2.45 -20.77
CA ALA A 52 -6.72 -1.97 -22.09
C ALA A 52 -6.72 -3.09 -23.14
N TRP A 53 -6.28 -4.30 -22.78
CA TRP A 53 -6.31 -5.45 -23.67
C TRP A 53 -7.75 -5.89 -24.03
N SER A 54 -8.64 -6.00 -23.04
CA SER A 54 -10.04 -6.38 -23.22
C SER A 54 -10.83 -5.35 -24.04
N LEU A 55 -10.59 -4.05 -23.78
CA LEU A 55 -11.22 -2.99 -24.56
C LEU A 55 -10.64 -2.89 -25.97
N SER A 56 -9.36 -3.19 -26.16
CA SER A 56 -8.74 -3.20 -27.49
C SER A 56 -9.32 -4.30 -28.38
N SER A 57 -9.72 -5.44 -27.81
CA SER A 57 -10.37 -6.51 -28.58
C SER A 57 -11.82 -6.19 -28.94
N LEU A 58 -12.55 -5.45 -28.10
CA LEU A 58 -13.91 -4.99 -28.41
C LEU A 58 -13.96 -3.79 -29.37
N LEU A 59 -13.11 -2.79 -29.16
CA LEU A 59 -13.15 -1.53 -29.92
C LEU A 59 -12.32 -1.59 -31.22
N GLY A 60 -11.47 -2.60 -31.40
CA GLY A 60 -10.60 -2.75 -32.56
C GLY A 60 -9.52 -1.66 -32.70
N SER A 61 -9.38 -0.78 -31.70
CA SER A 61 -8.43 0.33 -31.70
C SER A 61 -7.77 0.50 -30.33
N LEU A 62 -6.45 0.43 -30.33
CA LEU A 62 -5.63 0.57 -29.12
C LEU A 62 -5.76 1.96 -28.50
N SER A 63 -5.81 3.02 -29.32
CA SER A 63 -5.90 4.40 -28.83
C SER A 63 -7.22 4.67 -28.12
N LEU A 64 -8.34 4.17 -28.66
CA LEU A 64 -9.64 4.26 -27.99
C LEU A 64 -9.68 3.40 -26.72
N ALA A 65 -9.09 2.21 -26.74
CA ALA A 65 -9.02 1.33 -25.58
C ALA A 65 -8.23 1.96 -24.41
N ILE A 66 -7.15 2.69 -24.71
CA ILE A 66 -6.39 3.43 -23.69
C ILE A 66 -7.21 4.56 -23.08
N ILE A 67 -7.90 5.36 -23.91
CA ILE A 67 -8.71 6.49 -23.42
C ILE A 67 -9.87 6.00 -22.56
N VAL A 68 -10.62 5.01 -23.05
CA VAL A 68 -11.77 4.42 -22.34
C VAL A 68 -11.29 3.66 -21.10
N GLY A 69 -10.19 2.91 -21.19
CA GLY A 69 -9.59 2.19 -20.07
C GLY A 69 -9.09 3.12 -18.96
N ALA A 70 -8.49 4.26 -19.31
CA ALA A 70 -8.08 5.28 -18.36
C ALA A 70 -9.29 5.95 -17.66
N LEU A 71 -10.34 6.27 -18.41
CA LEU A 71 -11.58 6.83 -17.85
C LEU A 71 -12.26 5.84 -16.89
N LEU A 72 -12.30 4.56 -17.25
CA LEU A 72 -12.85 3.51 -16.38
C LEU A 72 -11.98 3.30 -15.14
N ALA A 73 -10.65 3.29 -15.28
CA ALA A 73 -9.74 3.17 -14.14
C ALA A 73 -9.92 4.33 -13.15
N VAL A 74 -10.16 5.56 -13.62
CA VAL A 74 -10.44 6.72 -12.75
C VAL A 74 -11.85 6.63 -12.12
N ALA A 75 -12.84 6.13 -12.85
CA ALA A 75 -14.21 5.99 -12.34
C ALA A 75 -14.35 4.89 -11.27
N PHE A 76 -13.58 3.80 -11.40
CA PHE A 76 -13.64 2.64 -10.50
C PHE A 76 -12.48 2.57 -9.49
N GLY A 77 -11.41 3.35 -9.66
CA GLY A 77 -10.15 3.25 -8.91
C GLY A 77 -9.91 4.36 -7.88
N PHE A 78 -10.92 4.69 -7.08
CA PHE A 78 -10.74 5.28 -5.75
C PHE A 78 -10.78 4.19 -4.68
#